data_AF-A0A973Q3V2-F1
#
_entry.id   AF-A0A973Q3V2-F1
#
_cell.length_a   1.000
_cell.length_b   1.000
_cell.length_c   1.000
_cell.angle_alpha   90.00
_cell.angle_beta   90.00
_cell.angle_gamma   90.00
#
_symmetry.space_group_name_H-M   'P 1'
#
loop_
_entity.id
_entity.type
_entity.pdbx_description
1 polymer ?
#
loop_
_entity_poly.entity_id
_entity_poly.type
_entity_poly.pdbx_seq_one_letter_code
_entity_poly.pdbx_strand_id
1 'polypeptide(L)'
;MLVEREAELDALRAALADGAAGLSSVAVVEGVPGSGKTALIEAAVAEALAGGMAVVHAAGVTDPRWVRRHADGGRTPVPSDAVGGLGGRGL
;
A
#
# COMPACT_ATOMS: atom_id res chain seq x y z
N MET A 1 -3.81 16.27 -1.90
CA MET A 1 -2.80 16.88 -2.79
C MET A 1 -1.46 16.33 -2.36
N LEU A 2 -0.89 15.37 -3.10
CA LEU A 2 0.50 14.93 -2.89
C LEU A 2 1.37 15.88 -3.72
N VAL A 3 1.83 16.98 -3.14
CA VAL A 3 2.80 17.87 -3.78
C VAL A 3 4.19 17.30 -3.51
N GLU A 4 5.08 17.28 -4.50
CA GLU A 4 6.46 16.72 -4.45
C GLU A 4 6.53 15.18 -4.52
N ARG A 5 5.53 14.51 -5.11
CA ARG A 5 5.53 13.03 -5.28
C ARG A 5 5.17 12.57 -6.70
N GLU A 6 5.24 13.49 -7.64
CA GLU A 6 4.93 13.25 -9.05
C GLU A 6 5.84 12.16 -9.64
N ALA A 7 7.12 12.16 -9.29
CA ALA A 7 8.06 11.14 -9.78
C ALA A 7 7.71 9.72 -9.29
N GLU A 8 7.29 9.57 -8.04
CA GLU A 8 6.86 8.27 -7.51
C GLU A 8 5.51 7.83 -8.08
N LEU A 9 4.58 8.77 -8.29
CA LEU A 9 3.33 8.47 -8.99
C LEU A 9 3.60 8.01 -10.43
N ASP A 10 4.52 8.67 -11.14
CA ASP A 10 4.88 8.29 -12.51
C ASP A 10 5.56 6.92 -12.56
N ALA A 11 6.40 6.59 -11.58
CA ALA A 11 6.98 5.24 -11.46
C ALA A 11 5.90 4.18 -11.21
N LEU A 12 4.93 4.45 -10.34
CA LEU A 12 3.80 3.55 -10.09
C LEU A 12 2.90 3.42 -11.34
N ARG A 13 2.66 4.50 -12.07
CA ARG A 13 1.91 4.47 -13.33
C ARG A 13 2.59 3.63 -14.39
N ALA A 14 3.92 3.73 -14.53
CA ALA A 14 4.68 2.89 -15.44
C ALA A 14 4.52 1.40 -15.07
N ALA A 15 4.62 1.07 -13.78
CA ALA A 15 4.41 -0.30 -13.30
C ALA A 15 2.98 -0.82 -13.58
N LEU A 16 1.95 0.03 -13.43
CA LEU A 16 0.57 -0.31 -13.78
C LEU A 16 0.40 -0.51 -15.29
N ALA A 17 1.05 0.32 -16.12
CA ALA A 17 1.03 0.19 -17.56
C ALA A 17 1.67 -1.13 -18.03
N ASP A 18 2.78 -1.54 -17.42
CA ASP A 18 3.38 -2.86 -17.65
C ASP A 18 2.36 -3.98 -17.34
N GLY A 19 1.68 -3.89 -16.19
CA GLY A 19 0.62 -4.81 -15.80
C GLY A 19 -0.53 -4.89 -16.79
N ALA A 20 -0.99 -3.74 -17.28
CA ALA A 20 -2.04 -3.66 -18.30
C ALA A 20 -1.59 -4.25 -19.65
N ALA A 21 -0.30 -4.20 -19.97
CA ALA A 21 0.29 -4.85 -21.13
C ALA A 21 0.55 -6.37 -20.93
N GLY A 22 0.20 -6.93 -19.77
CA GLY A 22 0.42 -8.34 -19.43
C GLY A 22 1.85 -8.65 -18.97
N LEU A 23 2.64 -7.63 -18.64
CA LEU A 23 3.98 -7.76 -18.06
C LEU A 23 3.91 -7.68 -16.54
N SER A 24 4.84 -8.34 -15.85
CA SER A 24 4.97 -8.25 -14.40
C SER A 24 5.98 -7.19 -14.00
N SER A 25 5.63 -6.33 -13.05
CA SER A 25 6.51 -5.30 -12.48
C SER A 25 6.40 -5.31 -10.95
N VAL A 26 7.45 -4.86 -10.26
CA VAL A 26 7.48 -4.72 -8.80
C VAL A 26 8.07 -3.35 -8.45
N ALA A 27 7.36 -2.61 -7.62
CA ALA A 27 7.80 -1.33 -7.08
C ALA A 27 7.79 -1.37 -5.55
N VAL A 28 8.82 -0.80 -4.93
CA VAL A 28 8.94 -0.68 -3.47
C VAL A 28 8.90 0.80 -3.09
N VAL A 29 7.99 1.16 -2.19
CA VAL A 29 7.84 2.54 -1.69
C VAL A 29 8.46 2.63 -0.30
N GLU A 30 9.59 3.30 -0.22
CA GLU A 30 10.30 3.55 1.05
C GLU A 30 10.09 4.99 1.52
N GLY A 31 10.10 5.19 2.84
CA GLY A 31 9.98 6.52 3.42
C GLY A 31 9.72 6.49 4.92
N VAL A 32 9.97 7.61 5.58
CA VAL A 32 9.75 7.76 7.02
C VAL A 32 8.27 7.60 7.40
N PRO A 33 7.94 7.20 8.65
CA PRO A 33 6.56 7.20 9.12
C PRO A 33 5.88 8.55 8.89
N GLY A 34 4.61 8.54 8.47
CA GLY A 34 3.86 9.77 8.17
C GLY A 34 4.21 10.46 6.84
N SER A 35 5.13 9.94 6.03
CA SER A 35 5.54 10.56 4.75
C SER A 35 4.52 10.47 3.60
N GLY A 36 3.29 10.00 3.87
CA GLY A 36 2.24 9.88 2.85
C GLY A 36 2.27 8.60 2.00
N LYS A 37 3.04 7.56 2.36
CA LYS A 37 3.12 6.30 1.59
C LYS A 37 1.75 5.63 1.36
N THR A 38 0.90 5.62 2.39
CA THR A 38 -0.46 5.06 2.27
C THR A 38 -1.27 5.82 1.23
N ALA A 39 -1.24 7.16 1.28
CA ALA A 39 -1.95 8.00 0.31
C ALA A 39 -1.41 7.83 -1.12
N LEU A 40 -0.09 7.62 -1.27
CA LEU A 40 0.53 7.32 -2.57
C LEU A 40 0.03 5.97 -3.13
N ILE A 41 0.01 4.91 -2.30
CA ILE A 41 -0.50 3.59 -2.70
C ILE A 41 -2.00 3.66 -3.02
N GLU A 42 -2.80 4.37 -2.22
CA GLU A 42 -4.24 4.56 -2.47
C GLU A 42 -4.52 5.26 -3.80
N ALA A 43 -3.70 6.26 -4.17
CA ALA A 43 -3.80 6.92 -5.47
C ALA A 43 -3.53 5.93 -6.63
N ALA A 44 -2.45 5.14 -6.54
CA ALA A 44 -2.15 4.12 -7.55
C ALA A 44 -3.24 3.03 -7.64
N VAL A 45 -3.82 2.62 -6.50
CA VAL A 45 -4.94 1.68 -6.47
C VAL A 45 -6.17 2.26 -7.17
N ALA A 46 -6.50 3.53 -6.93
CA ALA A 46 -7.61 4.19 -7.61
C ALA A 46 -7.41 4.24 -9.13
N GLU A 47 -6.19 4.55 -9.59
CA GLU A 47 -5.84 4.54 -11.01
C GLU A 47 -5.95 3.13 -11.63
N ALA A 48 -5.45 2.09 -10.93
CA ALA A 48 -5.53 0.71 -11.39
C ALA A 48 -6.99 0.22 -11.53
N LEU A 49 -7.85 0.54 -10.55
CA LEU A 49 -9.27 0.23 -10.60
C LEU A 49 -9.98 0.97 -11.75
N ALA A 50 -9.66 2.26 -11.96
CA ALA A 50 -10.18 3.02 -13.08
C ALA A 50 -9.74 2.44 -14.45
N GLY A 51 -8.56 1.83 -14.51
CA GLY A 51 -8.05 1.08 -15.66
C GLY A 51 -8.63 -0.33 -15.83
N GLY A 52 -9.57 -0.76 -14.97
CA GLY A 52 -10.21 -2.07 -15.05
C GLY A 52 -9.37 -3.22 -14.47
N MET A 53 -8.28 -2.93 -13.76
CA MET A 53 -7.47 -3.95 -13.11
C MET A 53 -8.13 -4.44 -11.81
N ALA A 54 -8.02 -5.73 -11.53
CA ALA A 54 -8.38 -6.28 -10.23
C ALA A 54 -7.28 -5.96 -9.20
N VAL A 55 -7.64 -5.35 -8.08
CA VAL A 55 -6.68 -4.99 -7.02
C VAL A 55 -6.85 -5.87 -5.79
N VAL A 56 -5.77 -6.55 -5.40
CA VAL A 56 -5.65 -7.24 -4.11
C VAL A 56 -4.79 -6.37 -3.19
N HIS A 57 -5.32 -6.03 -2.02
CA HIS A 57 -4.59 -5.29 -1.01
C HIS A 57 -4.29 -6.20 0.18
N ALA A 58 -3.04 -6.19 0.62
CA ALA A 58 -2.60 -6.89 1.82
C ALA A 58 -1.79 -5.93 2.69
N ALA A 59 -1.91 -6.08 3.99
CA ALA A 59 -1.09 -5.37 4.96
C ALA A 59 -0.33 -6.41 5.79
N GLY A 60 0.98 -6.22 5.94
CA GLY A 60 1.75 -6.98 6.92
C GLY A 60 1.33 -6.53 8.32
N VAL A 61 0.85 -7.47 9.13
CA VAL A 61 0.56 -7.21 10.54
C VAL A 61 1.61 -7.91 11.38
N THR A 62 2.30 -7.16 12.24
CA THR A 62 3.29 -7.70 13.17
C THR A 62 2.66 -8.21 14.47
N ASP A 63 1.39 -7.88 14.75
CA ASP A 63 0.63 -8.44 15.87
C ASP A 63 0.07 -9.84 15.52
N PRO A 64 0.53 -10.92 16.18
CA PRO A 64 0.08 -12.29 15.94
C PRO A 64 -1.42 -12.52 16.15
N ARG A 65 -2.11 -11.65 16.89
CA ARG A 65 -3.56 -11.75 17.16
C ARG A 65 -4.40 -11.40 15.94
N TRP A 66 -3.84 -10.62 15.01
CA TRP A 66 -4.49 -10.22 13.76
C TRP A 66 -4.27 -11.21 12.62
N VAL A 67 -3.15 -11.93 12.63
CA VAL A 67 -2.83 -12.97 11.63
C VAL A 67 -3.91 -14.06 11.57
N ARG A 68 -4.52 -14.41 12.71
CA ARG A 68 -5.51 -15.49 12.81
C ARG A 68 -6.89 -15.15 12.23
N ARG A 69 -7.17 -13.89 11.90
CA ARG A 69 -8.50 -13.40 11.50
C ARG A 69 -8.60 -13.11 9.99
N HIS A 70 -7.49 -13.07 9.26
CA HIS A 70 -7.43 -12.67 7.85
C HIS A 70 -7.08 -13.81 6.87
N ALA A 71 -6.97 -15.05 7.34
CA ALA A 71 -6.67 -16.22 6.49
C ALA A 71 -7.79 -16.54 5.48
N ASP A 72 -9.00 -16.00 5.67
CA ASP A 72 -10.21 -16.40 4.94
C ASP A 72 -10.55 -15.46 3.77
N GLY A 73 -9.63 -14.58 3.35
CA GLY A 73 -9.76 -13.78 2.12
C GLY A 73 -10.77 -12.63 2.16
N GLY A 74 -11.41 -12.36 3.30
CA GLY A 74 -12.31 -11.22 3.46
C GLY A 74 -11.56 -9.90 3.67
N ARG A 75 -11.82 -8.90 2.82
CA ARG A 75 -11.43 -7.50 3.10
C ARG A 75 -12.15 -7.04 4.37
N THR A 76 -11.44 -7.04 5.49
CA THR A 76 -11.84 -6.27 6.68
C THR A 76 -10.87 -5.10 6.82
N PRO A 77 -11.34 -3.88 7.11
CA PRO A 77 -10.46 -2.76 7.41
C PRO A 77 -9.53 -3.12 8.58
N VAL A 78 -8.23 -2.87 8.43
CA VAL A 78 -7.27 -2.96 9.53
C VAL A 78 -7.49 -1.71 10.41
N PRO A 79 -7.85 -1.85 11.69
CA PRO A 79 -8.02 -0.70 12.56
C PRO A 79 -6.65 -0.06 12.86
N SER A 80 -6.63 1.26 13.01
CA SER A 80 -5.40 2.07 13.05
C SER A 80 -4.49 1.76 14.24
N ASP A 81 -5.00 1.13 15.30
CA ASP A 81 -4.30 0.68 16.49
C ASP A 81 -3.56 -0.67 16.29
N ALA A 82 -3.96 -1.46 15.29
CA ALA A 82 -3.23 -2.66 14.87
C ALA A 82 -1.95 -2.33 14.08
N VAL A 83 -1.83 -1.06 13.65
CA VAL A 83 -0.65 -0.50 12.99
C VAL A 83 0.23 0.20 14.04
N GLY A 84 0.76 -0.54 15.03
CA GLY A 84 1.63 0.02 16.07
C GLY A 84 2.62 -0.99 16.62
N GLY A 85 3.83 -0.63 17.07
CA GLY A 85 4.44 0.68 17.17
C GLY A 85 5.95 0.56 17.46
N LEU A 86 6.72 1.41 16.80
CA LEU A 86 8.13 1.69 17.14
C LEU A 86 8.22 3.18 17.46
N GLY A 87 7.51 3.61 18.49
CA GLY A 87 7.53 4.98 18.97
C GLY A 87 7.54 4.98 20.49
N GLY A 88 8.72 5.13 21.09
CA GLY A 88 8.86 5.40 22.52
C GLY A 88 9.27 4.20 23.38
N ARG A 89 10.57 3.88 23.38
CA ARG A 89 11.26 3.59 24.63
C ARG A 89 12.52 4.43 24.66
N GLY A 90 12.52 5.41 25.54
CA GLY A 90 13.69 6.21 25.84
C GLY A 90 14.81 5.33 26.38
N LEU A 91 16.02 5.73 26.01
CA LEU A 91 17.21 5.66 26.83
C LEU A 91 17.83 7.06 26.80
#